data_AF-A0A7J9X9C7-F1
#
_entry.id   AF-A0A7J9X9C7-F1
#
_cell.length_a   1.000
_cell.length_b   1.000
_cell.length_c   1.000
_cell.angle_alpha   90.00
_cell.angle_beta   90.00
_cell.angle_gamma   90.00
#
_symmetry.space_group_name_H-M   'P 1'
#
loop_
_entity.id
_entity.type
_entity.pdbx_description
1 polymer ?
#
loop_
_entity_poly.entity_id
_entity_poly.type
_entity_poly.pdbx_seq_one_letter_code
_entity_poly.pdbx_strand_id
1 'polypeptide(L)'
;MGSLARLTTSPRAALWPAYIGLFGATVVAQAVGLAAALILGDSDPTVWMVPLGGPWIGVAALLFIAFANLTSLASIVYSTCLALRQAGGRFLARVRWEVLCAVFFVLPAGLAFFPWLLYDQFLLFVTYTGAFLAAICGTVVADYFVLRRQRIVLQDLYLPGEVSAYHFTGGVNIAGLVSTGLGTATYLVLYNPVTLETATAFTWLTASLPAVLVAGGLHVLLVRLLYLRRGTGGYTARAEDTATMVTNEESR
;
A
#
# COMPACT_ATOMS: atom_id res chain seq x y z
N MET A 1 9.56 2.21 -5.16
CA MET A 1 9.54 1.05 -6.08
C MET A 1 8.56 1.22 -7.25
N GLY A 2 7.29 1.60 -7.04
CA GLY A 2 6.35 1.83 -8.14
C GLY A 2 6.76 2.90 -9.17
N SER A 3 7.62 3.86 -8.78
CA SER A 3 8.21 4.85 -9.71
C SER A 3 9.30 4.26 -10.61
N LEU A 4 10.13 3.34 -10.08
CA LEU A 4 11.22 2.69 -10.83
C LEU A 4 10.67 1.72 -11.89
N ALA A 5 9.56 1.03 -11.59
CA ALA A 5 8.87 0.17 -12.56
C ALA A 5 8.35 0.94 -13.79
N ARG A 6 8.17 2.27 -13.70
CA ARG A 6 7.80 3.11 -14.87
C ARG A 6 8.97 3.35 -15.82
N LEU A 7 10.21 3.16 -15.35
CA LEU A 7 11.43 3.37 -16.11
C LEU A 7 11.94 2.09 -16.78
N THR A 8 11.32 0.94 -16.51
CA THR A 8 11.69 -0.34 -17.11
C THR A 8 10.94 -0.57 -18.43
N THR A 9 11.62 -1.16 -19.40
CA THR A 9 11.10 -1.41 -20.75
C THR A 9 10.21 -2.66 -20.84
N SER A 10 10.28 -3.57 -19.87
CA SER A 10 9.47 -4.80 -19.86
C SER A 10 8.99 -5.18 -18.46
N PRO A 11 7.83 -5.87 -18.33
CA PRO A 11 7.33 -6.34 -17.03
C PRO A 11 8.32 -7.25 -16.30
N ARG A 12 9.04 -8.10 -17.03
CA ARG A 12 10.06 -8.99 -16.45
C ARG A 12 11.25 -8.22 -15.90
N ALA A 13 11.67 -7.15 -16.57
CA ALA A 13 12.74 -6.28 -16.11
C ALA A 13 12.34 -5.47 -14.85
N ALA A 14 11.06 -5.24 -14.61
CA ALA A 14 10.57 -4.69 -13.34
C ALA A 14 10.47 -5.77 -12.24
N LEU A 15 9.95 -6.95 -12.60
CA LEU A 15 9.61 -8.01 -11.65
C LEU A 15 10.85 -8.63 -10.99
N TRP A 16 11.80 -9.11 -11.79
CA TRP A 16 12.92 -9.90 -11.26
C TRP A 16 13.81 -9.14 -10.28
N PRO A 17 14.24 -7.89 -10.56
CA PRO A 17 15.02 -7.12 -9.60
C PRO A 17 14.23 -6.84 -8.31
N ALA A 18 12.92 -6.61 -8.42
CA ALA A 18 12.07 -6.40 -7.26
C ALA A 18 11.96 -7.67 -6.40
N TYR A 19 11.79 -8.84 -7.01
CA TYR A 19 11.74 -10.12 -6.27
C TYR A 19 13.09 -10.45 -5.63
N ILE A 20 14.19 -10.36 -6.38
CA ILE A 20 15.52 -10.69 -5.85
C ILE A 20 15.91 -9.70 -4.73
N GLY A 21 15.72 -8.41 -4.96
CA GLY A 21 16.07 -7.38 -3.99
C GLY A 21 15.15 -7.39 -2.77
N LEU A 22 13.83 -7.47 -2.95
CA LEU A 22 12.88 -7.39 -1.85
C LEU A 22 12.75 -8.73 -1.14
N PHE A 23 12.45 -9.83 -1.84
CA PHE A 23 12.26 -11.11 -1.19
C PHE A 23 13.60 -11.75 -0.82
N GLY A 24 14.53 -11.83 -1.77
CA GLY A 24 15.83 -12.46 -1.54
C GLY A 24 16.63 -11.80 -0.42
N ALA A 25 16.85 -10.48 -0.49
CA ALA A 25 17.64 -9.80 0.54
C ALA A 25 16.94 -9.78 1.91
N THR A 26 15.61 -9.64 1.97
CA THR A 26 14.89 -9.63 3.26
C THR A 26 14.87 -11.01 3.91
N VAL A 27 14.79 -12.11 3.15
CA VAL A 27 14.86 -13.46 3.70
C VAL A 27 16.23 -13.69 4.36
N VAL A 28 17.31 -13.28 3.69
CA VAL A 28 18.66 -13.38 4.25
C VAL A 28 18.80 -12.53 5.51
N ALA A 29 18.36 -11.26 5.47
CA ALA A 29 18.42 -10.38 6.62
C ALA A 29 17.61 -10.92 7.82
N GLN A 30 16.41 -11.48 7.57
CA GLN A 30 15.58 -12.10 8.61
C GLN A 30 16.22 -13.36 9.19
N ALA A 31 16.83 -14.21 8.37
CA ALA A 31 17.52 -15.40 8.85
C ALA A 31 18.69 -15.04 9.78
N VAL A 32 19.48 -14.01 9.43
CA VAL A 32 20.56 -13.51 10.27
C VAL A 32 20.01 -12.92 11.57
N GLY A 33 18.97 -12.08 11.51
CA GLY A 33 18.34 -11.51 12.69
C GLY A 33 17.76 -12.56 13.63
N LEU A 34 17.10 -13.60 13.08
CA LEU A 34 16.58 -14.72 13.85
C LEU A 34 17.70 -15.52 14.52
N ALA A 35 18.77 -15.84 13.80
CA ALA A 35 19.91 -16.57 14.36
C ALA A 35 20.58 -15.77 15.49
N ALA A 36 20.79 -14.47 15.29
CA ALA A 36 21.34 -13.58 16.31
C ALA A 36 20.44 -13.50 17.55
N ALA A 37 19.12 -13.37 17.37
CA ALA A 37 18.16 -13.33 18.46
C ALA A 37 18.14 -14.62 19.28
N LEU A 38 18.24 -15.79 18.63
CA LEU A 38 18.28 -17.07 19.32
C LEU A 38 19.57 -17.28 20.12
N ILE A 39 20.70 -16.72 19.66
CA ILE A 39 22.00 -16.87 20.31
C ILE A 39 22.16 -15.87 21.47
N LEU A 40 21.79 -14.59 21.27
CA LEU A 40 22.01 -13.52 22.23
C LEU A 40 20.78 -13.22 23.11
N GLY A 41 19.63 -13.82 22.80
CA GLY A 41 18.38 -13.62 23.54
C GLY A 41 17.71 -12.27 23.28
N ASP A 42 18.20 -11.49 22.31
CA ASP A 42 17.65 -10.17 21.99
C ASP A 42 17.45 -10.01 20.47
N SER A 43 16.26 -9.56 20.09
CA SER A 43 15.89 -9.30 18.70
C SER A 43 16.48 -7.99 18.15
N ASP A 44 16.94 -7.08 19.00
CA ASP A 44 17.42 -5.77 18.56
C ASP A 44 18.82 -5.85 17.91
N PRO A 45 18.96 -5.50 16.61
CA PRO A 45 20.24 -5.50 15.91
C PRO A 45 21.30 -4.61 16.53
N THR A 46 20.91 -3.54 17.19
CA THR A 46 21.86 -2.62 17.83
C THR A 46 22.57 -3.27 19.02
N VAL A 47 21.91 -4.22 19.69
CA VAL A 47 22.44 -4.91 20.88
C VAL A 47 23.48 -5.96 20.48
N TRP A 48 23.24 -6.72 19.40
CA TRP A 48 24.12 -7.82 19.02
C TRP A 48 25.19 -7.46 17.97
N MET A 49 25.06 -6.35 17.23
CA MET A 49 26.03 -5.98 16.19
C MET A 49 27.43 -5.67 16.73
N VAL A 50 27.54 -4.99 17.86
CA VAL A 50 28.85 -4.62 18.46
C VAL A 50 29.53 -5.84 19.13
N PRO A 51 28.84 -6.66 19.93
CA PRO A 51 29.44 -7.87 20.51
C PRO A 51 29.88 -8.91 19.47
N LEU A 52 29.13 -9.08 18.37
CA LEU A 52 29.46 -10.08 17.34
C LEU A 52 30.52 -9.60 16.34
N GLY A 53 30.50 -8.33 15.93
CA GLY A 53 31.43 -7.77 14.95
C GLY A 53 32.68 -7.11 15.53
N GLY A 54 32.68 -6.84 16.84
CA GLY A 54 33.65 -5.95 17.46
C GLY A 54 33.36 -4.46 17.17
N PRO A 55 34.06 -3.52 17.84
CA PRO A 55 33.70 -2.09 17.82
C PRO A 55 33.67 -1.48 16.42
N TRP A 56 34.65 -1.81 15.58
CA TRP A 56 34.79 -1.21 14.25
C TRP A 56 33.74 -1.71 13.27
N ILE A 57 33.49 -3.02 13.21
CA ILE A 57 32.49 -3.60 12.30
C ILE A 57 31.07 -3.27 12.78
N GLY A 58 30.83 -3.29 14.09
CA GLY A 58 29.55 -2.90 14.67
C GLY A 58 29.18 -1.45 14.34
N VAL A 59 30.10 -0.50 14.54
CA VAL A 59 29.86 0.91 14.17
C VAL A 59 29.65 1.08 12.66
N ALA A 60 30.46 0.42 11.83
CA ALA A 60 30.29 0.48 10.38
C ALA A 60 28.93 -0.08 9.93
N ALA A 61 28.48 -1.19 10.53
CA ALA A 61 27.18 -1.79 10.26
C ALA A 61 26.01 -0.89 10.69
N LEU A 62 26.11 -0.25 11.86
CA LEU A 62 25.11 0.71 12.34
C LEU A 62 25.02 1.95 11.45
N LEU A 63 26.17 2.51 11.02
CA LEU A 63 26.20 3.61 10.07
C LEU A 63 25.57 3.20 8.73
N PHE A 64 25.89 2.00 8.24
CA PHE A 64 25.30 1.48 7.02
C PHE A 64 23.77 1.35 7.14
N ILE A 65 23.25 0.82 8.25
CA ILE A 65 21.81 0.76 8.52
C ILE A 65 21.19 2.16 8.55
N ALA A 66 21.85 3.13 9.20
CA ALA A 66 21.35 4.50 9.26
C ALA A 66 21.22 5.12 7.85
N PHE A 67 22.25 4.98 7.01
CA PHE A 67 22.22 5.46 5.63
C PHE A 67 21.21 4.72 4.74
N ALA A 68 21.07 3.39 4.93
CA ALA A 68 20.08 2.60 4.20
C ALA A 68 18.65 3.08 4.48
N ASN A 69 18.36 3.46 5.73
CA ASN A 69 17.07 4.00 6.12
C ASN A 69 16.83 5.41 5.57
N LEU A 70 17.86 6.27 5.49
CA LEU A 70 17.73 7.63 4.97
C LEU A 70 17.13 7.67 3.55
N THR A 71 17.57 6.77 2.68
CA THR A 71 17.08 6.69 1.29
C THR A 71 15.61 6.28 1.22
N SER A 72 15.22 5.31 2.06
CA SER A 72 13.84 4.83 2.17
C SER A 72 12.92 5.91 2.72
N LEU A 73 13.35 6.59 3.79
CA LEU A 73 12.61 7.69 4.41
C LEU A 73 12.41 8.85 3.43
N ALA A 74 13.45 9.27 2.70
CA ALA A 74 13.33 10.32 1.70
C ALA A 74 12.27 9.99 0.63
N SER A 75 12.23 8.73 0.19
CA SER A 75 11.23 8.27 -0.80
C SER A 75 9.80 8.26 -0.25
N ILE A 76 9.62 7.85 1.01
CA ILE A 76 8.32 7.80 1.68
C ILE A 76 7.81 9.22 1.97
N VAL A 77 8.68 10.11 2.46
CA VAL A 77 8.35 11.52 2.71
C VAL A 77 7.93 12.19 1.41
N TYR A 78 8.72 12.03 0.34
CA TYR A 78 8.40 12.61 -0.96
C TYR A 78 7.03 12.17 -1.48
N SER A 79 6.74 10.86 -1.48
CA SER A 79 5.46 10.35 -1.98
C SER A 79 4.28 10.77 -1.10
N THR A 80 4.47 10.83 0.21
CA THR A 80 3.43 11.24 1.16
C THR A 80 3.14 12.72 1.06
N CYS A 81 4.16 13.58 0.99
CA CYS A 81 3.99 15.01 0.78
C CYS A 81 3.34 15.31 -0.58
N LEU A 82 3.72 14.58 -1.63
CA LEU A 82 3.08 14.70 -2.94
C LEU A 82 1.61 14.30 -2.89
N ALA A 83 1.29 13.16 -2.27
CA ALA A 83 -0.09 12.69 -2.09
C ALA A 83 -0.91 13.70 -1.26
N LEU A 84 -0.34 14.23 -0.18
CA LEU A 84 -0.97 15.23 0.68
C LEU A 84 -1.27 16.52 -0.10
N ARG A 85 -0.32 16.97 -0.94
CA ARG A 85 -0.52 18.13 -1.84
C ARG A 85 -1.63 17.90 -2.87
N GLN A 86 -1.72 16.70 -3.43
CA GLN A 86 -2.73 16.35 -4.42
C GLN A 86 -4.12 16.15 -3.79
N ALA A 87 -4.19 15.50 -2.63
CA ALA A 87 -5.43 15.21 -1.92
C ALA A 87 -6.02 16.45 -1.21
N GLY A 88 -5.17 17.35 -0.70
CA GLY A 88 -5.60 18.58 0.00
C GLY A 88 -6.13 19.68 -0.91
N GLY A 89 -6.36 19.38 -2.19
CA GLY A 89 -7.00 20.27 -3.16
C GLY A 89 -6.31 21.62 -3.31
N ARG A 90 -7.09 22.67 -3.59
CA ARG A 90 -6.57 24.03 -3.83
C ARG A 90 -5.87 24.65 -2.63
N PHE A 91 -6.18 24.21 -1.40
CA PHE A 91 -5.60 24.77 -0.18
C PHE A 91 -4.14 24.34 -0.03
N LEU A 92 -3.87 23.03 -0.02
CA LEU A 92 -2.50 22.52 0.09
C LEU A 92 -1.67 22.71 -1.19
N ALA A 93 -2.32 22.77 -2.37
CA ALA A 93 -1.60 23.02 -3.63
C ALA A 93 -0.87 24.37 -3.65
N ARG A 94 -1.39 25.37 -2.92
CA ARG A 94 -0.81 26.73 -2.79
C ARG A 94 0.29 26.84 -1.75
N VAL A 95 0.42 25.86 -0.85
CA VAL A 95 1.47 25.85 0.17
C VAL A 95 2.82 25.58 -0.51
N ARG A 96 3.86 26.30 -0.09
CA ARG A 96 5.22 26.09 -0.56
C ARG A 96 5.68 24.67 -0.22
N TRP A 97 6.43 24.04 -1.13
CA TRP A 97 6.88 22.66 -0.95
C TRP A 97 7.70 22.47 0.33
N GLU A 98 8.62 23.40 0.61
CA GLU A 98 9.45 23.37 1.82
C GLU A 98 8.61 23.39 3.11
N VAL A 99 7.56 24.21 3.13
CA VAL A 99 6.66 24.34 4.30
C VAL A 99 5.84 23.07 4.48
N LEU A 100 5.34 22.49 3.38
CA LEU A 100 4.59 21.24 3.44
C LEU A 100 5.44 20.10 4.01
N CYS A 101 6.70 19.98 3.56
CA CYS A 101 7.65 19.02 4.09
C CYS A 101 7.97 19.30 5.57
N ALA A 102 8.23 20.56 5.94
CA ALA A 102 8.52 20.93 7.33
C ALA A 102 7.37 20.58 8.27
N VAL A 103 6.13 20.88 7.88
CA VAL A 103 4.91 20.54 8.64
C VAL A 103 4.77 19.02 8.80
N PHE A 104 5.03 18.25 7.74
CA PHE A 104 5.03 16.79 7.82
C PHE A 104 6.00 16.27 8.88
N PHE A 105 7.19 16.87 9.03
CA PHE A 105 8.20 16.47 10.01
C PHE A 105 7.90 16.88 11.45
N VAL A 106 6.93 17.77 11.71
CA VAL A 106 6.58 18.20 13.08
C VAL A 106 6.15 17.01 13.94
N LEU A 107 5.29 16.14 13.42
CA LEU A 107 4.79 14.99 14.15
C LEU A 107 5.90 13.94 14.41
N PRO A 108 6.66 13.46 13.40
CA PRO A 108 7.82 12.60 13.62
C PRO A 108 8.87 13.20 14.58
N ALA A 109 9.16 14.50 14.48
CA ALA A 109 10.10 15.16 15.37
C ALA A 109 9.60 15.15 16.82
N GLY A 110 8.30 15.39 17.05
CA GLY A 110 7.69 15.26 18.37
C GLY A 110 7.81 13.83 18.91
N LEU A 111 7.45 12.83 18.12
CA LEU A 111 7.55 11.41 18.48
C LEU A 111 9.00 10.97 18.77
N ALA A 112 10.00 11.58 18.13
CA ALA A 112 11.41 11.28 18.39
C ALA A 112 11.85 11.61 19.83
N PHE A 113 11.19 12.56 20.50
CA PHE A 113 11.43 12.86 21.92
C PHE A 113 10.71 11.89 22.87
N PHE A 114 9.72 11.15 22.38
CA PHE A 114 8.90 10.23 23.16
C PHE A 114 8.91 8.81 22.55
N PRO A 115 10.10 8.18 22.40
CA PRO A 115 10.23 6.93 21.64
C PRO A 115 9.46 5.76 22.27
N TRP A 116 9.29 5.73 23.60
CA TRP A 116 8.55 4.66 24.29
C TRP A 116 7.10 4.56 23.84
N LEU A 117 6.44 5.68 23.50
CA LEU A 117 5.07 5.69 22.99
C LEU A 117 4.96 4.88 21.69
N LEU A 118 6.02 4.91 20.88
CA LEU A 118 6.08 4.17 19.64
C LEU A 118 6.50 2.71 19.87
N TYR A 119 7.47 2.44 20.76
CA TYR A 119 7.91 1.08 21.06
C TYR A 119 6.80 0.24 21.70
N ASP A 120 6.09 0.77 22.70
CA ASP A 120 5.04 0.04 23.42
C ASP A 120 3.83 -0.30 22.52
N GLN A 121 3.57 0.55 21.52
CA GLN A 121 2.41 0.43 20.63
C GLN A 121 2.79 -0.03 19.22
N PHE A 122 4.06 -0.41 19.00
CA PHE A 122 4.59 -0.69 17.66
C PHE A 122 3.83 -1.81 16.96
N LEU A 123 3.63 -2.94 17.65
CA LEU A 123 2.93 -4.10 17.08
C LEU A 123 1.47 -3.79 16.77
N LEU A 124 0.80 -3.01 17.64
CA LEU A 124 -0.56 -2.55 17.39
C LEU A 124 -0.61 -1.69 16.12
N PHE A 125 0.27 -0.69 16.03
CA PHE A 125 0.34 0.21 14.88
C PHE A 125 0.60 -0.55 13.57
N VAL A 126 1.60 -1.43 13.55
CA VAL A 126 1.94 -2.24 12.36
C VAL A 126 0.79 -3.16 11.97
N THR A 127 0.08 -3.75 12.95
CA THR A 127 -1.05 -4.63 12.64
C THR A 127 -2.23 -3.86 12.05
N TYR A 128 -2.63 -2.75 12.66
CA TYR A 128 -3.76 -1.95 12.15
C TYR A 128 -3.48 -1.39 10.75
N THR A 129 -2.27 -0.88 10.54
CA THR A 129 -1.86 -0.38 9.22
C THR A 129 -1.79 -1.52 8.20
N GLY A 130 -1.26 -2.69 8.58
CA GLY A 130 -1.24 -3.89 7.75
C GLY A 130 -2.63 -4.40 7.36
N ALA A 131 -3.58 -4.40 8.31
CA ALA A 131 -4.98 -4.77 8.07
C ALA A 131 -5.63 -3.87 7.02
N PHE A 132 -5.44 -2.56 7.15
CA PHE A 132 -5.96 -1.57 6.21
C PHE A 132 -5.31 -1.69 4.82
N LEU A 133 -3.99 -1.85 4.76
CA LEU A 133 -3.26 -2.04 3.50
C LEU A 133 -3.68 -3.34 2.79
N ALA A 134 -3.87 -4.43 3.53
CA ALA A 134 -4.34 -5.70 2.98
C ALA A 134 -5.72 -5.53 2.32
N ALA A 135 -6.66 -4.84 3.00
CA ALA A 135 -7.98 -4.57 2.45
C ALA A 135 -7.92 -3.70 1.17
N ILE A 136 -7.11 -2.63 1.15
CA ILE A 136 -6.89 -1.80 -0.04
C ILE A 136 -6.31 -2.62 -1.20
N CYS A 137 -5.32 -3.48 -0.92
CA CYS A 137 -4.76 -4.36 -1.94
C CYS A 137 -5.84 -5.24 -2.57
N GLY A 138 -6.73 -5.81 -1.76
CA GLY A 138 -7.87 -6.60 -2.25
C GLY A 138 -8.82 -5.83 -3.15
N THR A 139 -9.21 -4.62 -2.74
CA THR A 139 -10.12 -3.77 -3.55
C THR A 139 -9.47 -3.33 -4.86
N VAL A 140 -8.21 -2.89 -4.83
CA VAL A 140 -7.47 -2.43 -6.03
C VAL A 140 -7.22 -3.58 -7.01
N VAL A 141 -6.79 -4.76 -6.53
CA VAL A 141 -6.58 -5.94 -7.38
C VAL A 141 -7.90 -6.37 -8.03
N ALA A 142 -8.98 -6.43 -7.27
CA ALA A 142 -10.29 -6.80 -7.79
C ALA A 142 -10.82 -5.77 -8.80
N ASP A 143 -10.65 -4.47 -8.53
CA ASP A 143 -11.04 -3.41 -9.44
C ASP A 143 -10.27 -3.50 -10.76
N TYR A 144 -8.95 -3.63 -10.71
CA TYR A 144 -8.12 -3.64 -11.90
C TYR A 144 -8.27 -4.91 -12.74
N PHE A 145 -8.17 -6.09 -12.13
CA PHE A 145 -8.16 -7.36 -12.87
C PHE A 145 -9.56 -7.87 -13.19
N VAL A 146 -10.51 -7.78 -12.26
CA VAL A 146 -11.85 -8.39 -12.41
C VAL A 146 -12.82 -7.42 -13.09
N LEU A 147 -12.94 -6.20 -12.55
CA LEU A 147 -13.93 -5.23 -13.04
C LEU A 147 -13.44 -4.53 -14.32
N ARG A 148 -12.20 -4.02 -14.31
CA ARG A 148 -11.64 -3.23 -15.42
C ARG A 148 -10.88 -4.04 -16.45
N ARG A 149 -10.61 -5.32 -16.19
CA ARG A 149 -9.88 -6.23 -17.09
C ARG A 149 -8.57 -5.60 -17.62
N GLN A 150 -7.82 -4.98 -16.71
CA GLN A 150 -6.55 -4.31 -16.97
C GLN A 150 -6.60 -3.09 -17.90
N ARG A 151 -7.77 -2.44 -18.03
CA ARG A 151 -7.93 -1.24 -18.86
C ARG A 151 -8.37 -0.04 -18.02
N ILE A 152 -7.60 1.04 -18.09
CA ILE A 152 -7.88 2.31 -17.41
C ILE A 152 -7.76 3.43 -18.45
N VAL A 153 -8.72 4.35 -18.45
CA VAL A 153 -8.69 5.54 -19.31
C VAL A 153 -7.89 6.61 -18.56
N LEU A 154 -6.62 6.79 -18.94
CA LEU A 154 -5.73 7.72 -18.23
C LEU A 154 -6.22 9.17 -18.29
N GLN A 155 -6.91 9.55 -19.37
CA GLN A 155 -7.40 10.91 -19.57
C GLN A 155 -8.41 11.29 -18.47
N ASP A 156 -9.32 10.37 -18.15
CA ASP A 156 -10.36 10.58 -17.15
C ASP A 156 -9.82 10.75 -15.72
N LEU A 157 -8.60 10.28 -15.42
CA LEU A 157 -7.95 10.53 -14.12
C LEU A 157 -7.57 12.00 -13.91
N TYR A 158 -7.40 12.77 -14.99
CA TYR A 158 -7.03 14.18 -14.92
C TYR A 158 -8.22 15.13 -15.14
N LEU A 159 -9.39 14.59 -15.50
CA LEU A 159 -10.60 15.38 -15.69
C LEU A 159 -11.22 15.77 -14.33
N PRO A 160 -11.66 17.02 -14.16
CA PRO A 160 -12.28 17.46 -12.92
C PRO A 160 -13.78 17.14 -12.88
N GLY A 161 -14.29 16.85 -11.68
CA GLY A 161 -15.73 16.79 -11.41
C GLY A 161 -16.46 15.69 -12.19
N GLU A 162 -17.75 15.91 -12.45
CA GLU A 162 -18.67 14.96 -13.10
C GLU A 162 -18.28 14.58 -14.53
N VAL A 163 -17.37 15.33 -15.17
CA VAL A 163 -16.83 15.02 -16.50
C VAL A 163 -15.93 13.78 -16.46
N SER A 164 -15.33 13.48 -15.31
CA SER A 164 -14.52 12.26 -15.13
C SER A 164 -15.41 11.04 -14.92
N ALA A 165 -15.14 9.96 -15.66
CA ALA A 165 -15.74 8.66 -15.37
C ALA A 165 -15.45 8.16 -13.95
N TYR A 166 -14.45 8.71 -13.27
CA TYR A 166 -14.03 8.38 -11.90
C TYR A 166 -14.60 9.33 -10.84
N HIS A 167 -15.56 10.19 -11.19
CA HIS A 167 -16.21 11.07 -10.20
C HIS A 167 -17.11 10.31 -9.21
N PHE A 168 -17.68 9.17 -9.62
CA PHE A 168 -18.62 8.39 -8.81
C PHE A 168 -19.72 9.27 -8.17
N THR A 169 -20.06 9.01 -6.92
CA THR A 169 -21.06 9.76 -6.14
C THR A 169 -20.38 10.88 -5.37
N GLY A 170 -20.39 12.09 -5.93
CA GLY A 170 -19.84 13.29 -5.26
C GLY A 170 -18.32 13.29 -5.10
N GLY A 171 -17.59 12.63 -6.01
CA GLY A 171 -16.13 12.48 -5.94
C GLY A 171 -15.65 11.27 -5.14
N VAL A 172 -16.56 10.48 -4.54
CA VAL A 172 -16.21 9.37 -3.65
C VAL A 172 -16.75 8.05 -4.17
N ASN A 173 -15.87 7.05 -4.24
CA ASN A 173 -16.24 5.66 -4.49
C ASN A 173 -16.70 4.99 -3.18
N ILE A 174 -18.01 5.02 -2.92
CA ILE A 174 -18.63 4.42 -1.74
C ILE A 174 -18.40 2.90 -1.73
N ALA A 175 -18.47 2.22 -2.88
CA ALA A 175 -18.22 0.77 -2.93
C ALA A 175 -16.79 0.43 -2.48
N GLY A 176 -15.80 1.21 -2.92
CA GLY A 176 -14.40 1.05 -2.53
C GLY A 176 -14.18 1.33 -1.04
N LEU A 177 -14.79 2.38 -0.50
CA LEU A 177 -14.67 2.73 0.92
C LEU A 177 -15.29 1.66 1.83
N VAL A 178 -16.52 1.23 1.52
CA VAL A 178 -17.24 0.23 2.30
C VAL A 178 -16.55 -1.14 2.23
N SER A 179 -16.13 -1.57 1.05
CA SER A 179 -15.42 -2.85 0.89
C SER A 179 -14.07 -2.87 1.61
N THR A 180 -13.32 -1.76 1.58
CA THR A 180 -12.05 -1.63 2.33
C THR A 180 -12.31 -1.66 3.85
N GLY A 181 -13.34 -0.96 4.33
CA GLY A 181 -13.72 -0.98 5.75
C GLY A 181 -14.11 -2.38 6.23
N LEU A 182 -14.94 -3.09 5.47
CA LEU A 182 -15.37 -4.46 5.79
C LEU A 182 -14.23 -5.48 5.68
N GLY A 183 -13.30 -5.30 4.73
CA GLY A 183 -12.08 -6.09 4.66
C GLY A 183 -11.18 -5.91 5.89
N THR A 184 -11.02 -4.66 6.32
CA THR A 184 -10.25 -4.32 7.53
C THR A 184 -10.91 -4.90 8.77
N ALA A 185 -12.25 -4.80 8.88
CA ALA A 185 -12.99 -5.40 9.99
C ALA A 185 -12.84 -6.93 10.03
N THR A 186 -12.88 -7.59 8.86
CA THR A 186 -12.63 -9.04 8.76
C THR A 186 -11.26 -9.39 9.32
N TYR A 187 -10.22 -8.62 8.98
CA TYR A 187 -8.88 -8.83 9.54
C TYR A 187 -8.89 -8.79 11.07
N LEU A 188 -9.50 -7.75 11.66
CA LEU A 188 -9.51 -7.52 13.10
C LEU A 188 -10.38 -8.54 13.87
N VAL A 189 -11.41 -9.10 13.23
CA VAL A 189 -12.22 -10.18 13.80
C VAL A 189 -11.45 -11.49 13.81
N LEU A 190 -10.63 -11.76 12.78
CA LEU A 190 -9.80 -12.96 12.72
C LEU A 190 -8.58 -12.90 13.64
N TYR A 191 -8.03 -11.69 13.82
CA TYR A 191 -6.89 -11.41 14.67
C TYR A 191 -7.14 -10.15 15.48
N ASN A 192 -7.34 -10.30 16.78
CA ASN A 192 -7.46 -9.15 17.67
C ASN A 192 -6.06 -8.70 18.11
N PRO A 193 -5.57 -7.53 17.67
CA PRO A 193 -4.22 -7.09 17.98
C PRO A 193 -4.03 -6.72 19.46
N VAL A 194 -5.11 -6.44 20.20
CA VAL A 194 -5.06 -6.01 21.61
C VAL A 194 -5.04 -7.21 22.55
N THR A 195 -5.93 -8.19 22.33
CA THR A 195 -6.01 -9.40 23.17
C THR A 195 -5.12 -10.54 22.67
N LEU A 196 -4.54 -10.40 21.47
CA LEU A 196 -3.80 -11.43 20.74
C LEU A 196 -4.62 -12.71 20.49
N GLU A 197 -5.94 -12.64 20.62
CA GLU A 197 -6.84 -13.74 20.34
C GLU A 197 -6.95 -13.96 18.84
N THR A 198 -6.91 -15.24 18.46
CA THR A 198 -6.98 -15.66 17.07
C THR A 198 -8.16 -16.59 16.86
N ALA A 199 -8.92 -16.35 15.78
CA ALA A 199 -9.99 -17.26 15.39
C ALA A 199 -9.39 -18.59 14.88
N THR A 200 -10.14 -19.68 14.95
CA THR A 200 -9.70 -21.00 14.45
C THR A 200 -9.37 -21.02 12.96
N ALA A 201 -9.91 -20.08 12.18
CA ALA A 201 -9.58 -19.90 10.77
C ALA A 201 -8.20 -19.24 10.54
N PHE A 202 -7.68 -18.52 11.55
CA PHE A 202 -6.40 -17.79 11.46
C PHE A 202 -5.21 -18.73 11.29
N THR A 203 -5.23 -19.91 11.90
CA THR A 203 -4.15 -20.91 11.84
C THR A 203 -3.87 -21.42 10.42
N TRP A 204 -4.88 -21.41 9.54
CA TRP A 204 -4.76 -21.94 8.18
C TRP A 204 -4.70 -20.86 7.12
N LEU A 205 -5.45 -19.77 7.29
CA LEU A 205 -5.64 -18.76 6.26
C LEU A 205 -4.88 -17.46 6.58
N THR A 206 -4.33 -17.31 7.79
CA THR A 206 -3.90 -16.02 8.36
C THR A 206 -5.05 -14.99 8.38
N ALA A 207 -4.82 -13.77 8.85
CA ALA A 207 -5.80 -12.69 8.76
C ALA A 207 -5.78 -11.95 7.40
N SER A 208 -4.63 -11.95 6.71
CA SER A 208 -4.43 -11.14 5.51
C SER A 208 -5.17 -11.67 4.28
N LEU A 209 -5.13 -12.98 4.02
CA LEU A 209 -5.80 -13.57 2.85
C LEU A 209 -7.32 -13.42 2.91
N PRO A 210 -8.01 -13.75 4.02
CA PRO A 210 -9.45 -13.54 4.13
C PRO A 210 -9.84 -12.07 3.99
N ALA A 211 -9.07 -11.14 4.58
CA ALA A 211 -9.31 -9.71 4.45
C ALA A 211 -9.24 -9.24 2.99
N VAL A 212 -8.23 -9.67 2.24
CA VAL A 212 -8.07 -9.36 0.80
C VAL A 212 -9.24 -9.91 -0.01
N LEU A 213 -9.62 -11.18 0.23
CA LEU A 213 -10.70 -11.85 -0.51
C LEU A 213 -12.06 -11.22 -0.23
N VAL A 214 -12.35 -10.90 1.05
CA VAL A 214 -13.60 -10.25 1.44
C VAL A 214 -13.65 -8.83 0.88
N ALA A 215 -12.58 -8.05 1.00
CA ALA A 215 -12.52 -6.69 0.43
C ALA A 215 -12.72 -6.71 -1.09
N GLY A 216 -11.98 -7.56 -1.81
CA GLY A 216 -12.07 -7.66 -3.26
C GLY A 216 -13.44 -8.18 -3.73
N GLY A 217 -13.96 -9.22 -3.09
CA GLY A 217 -15.27 -9.80 -3.41
C GLY A 217 -16.42 -8.83 -3.17
N LEU A 218 -16.42 -8.14 -2.02
CA LEU A 218 -17.41 -7.11 -1.71
C LEU A 218 -17.32 -5.93 -2.67
N HIS A 219 -16.11 -5.51 -3.04
CA HIS A 219 -15.95 -4.43 -4.03
C HIS A 219 -16.58 -4.81 -5.37
N VAL A 220 -16.31 -6.01 -5.87
CA VAL A 220 -16.92 -6.52 -7.11
C VAL A 220 -18.44 -6.56 -7.01
N LEU A 221 -18.97 -7.06 -5.89
CA LEU A 221 -20.42 -7.13 -5.66
C LEU A 221 -21.05 -5.73 -5.63
N LEU A 222 -20.50 -4.81 -4.84
CA LEU A 222 -21.03 -3.46 -4.69
C LEU A 222 -20.94 -2.66 -5.98
N VAL A 223 -19.86 -2.77 -6.75
CA VAL A 223 -19.73 -2.12 -8.06
C VAL A 223 -20.76 -2.67 -9.05
N ARG A 224 -21.01 -3.99 -9.06
CA ARG A 224 -22.05 -4.63 -9.88
C ARG A 224 -23.45 -4.13 -9.55
N LEU A 225 -23.75 -3.94 -8.26
CA LEU A 225 -25.07 -3.52 -7.80
C LEU A 225 -25.30 -2.01 -7.97
N LEU A 226 -24.31 -1.19 -7.63
CA LEU A 226 -24.47 0.26 -7.52
C LEU A 226 -24.08 1.02 -8.79
N TYR A 227 -23.00 0.61 -9.45
CA TYR A 227 -22.38 1.43 -10.50
C TYR A 227 -22.59 0.88 -11.91
N LEU A 228 -22.55 -0.44 -12.10
CA LEU A 228 -22.82 -1.06 -13.39
C LEU A 228 -24.26 -0.80 -13.86
N ARG A 229 -25.23 -0.85 -12.96
CA ARG A 229 -26.64 -0.51 -13.28
C ARG A 229 -26.83 0.95 -13.67
N ARG A 230 -25.96 1.84 -13.19
CA ARG A 230 -26.02 3.29 -13.42
C ARG A 230 -25.10 3.77 -14.54
N GLY A 231 -24.31 2.87 -15.15
CA GLY A 231 -23.31 3.24 -16.17
C GLY A 231 -22.13 4.10 -15.64
N THR A 232 -21.99 4.25 -14.33
CA THR A 232 -20.98 5.11 -13.69
C THR A 232 -19.67 4.34 -13.45
N GLY A 233 -18.52 5.04 -13.43
CA GLY A 233 -17.22 4.42 -13.07
C GLY A 233 -16.37 3.94 -14.25
N GLY A 234 -16.82 4.15 -15.49
CA GLY A 234 -16.10 3.75 -16.71
C GLY A 234 -15.96 2.24 -16.88
N TYR A 235 -16.83 1.45 -16.23
CA TYR A 235 -16.78 -0.03 -16.30
C TYR A 235 -17.42 -0.59 -17.59
N THR A 236 -18.28 0.19 -18.26
CA THR A 236 -19.11 -0.23 -19.40
C THR A 236 -18.65 0.26 -20.76
N ALA A 237 -17.62 1.13 -20.84
CA ALA A 237 -17.14 1.82 -22.05
C ALA A 237 -16.67 0.90 -23.21
N ARG A 238 -16.87 -0.42 -23.10
CA ARG A 238 -16.57 -1.39 -24.15
C ARG A 238 -17.78 -1.89 -24.93
N ALA A 239 -19.02 -1.63 -24.51
CA ALA A 239 -20.17 -2.13 -25.26
C ALA A 239 -20.31 -1.44 -26.65
N GLU A 240 -20.09 -0.12 -26.72
CA GLU A 240 -20.35 0.66 -27.93
C GLU A 240 -19.15 0.72 -28.89
N ASP A 241 -17.92 0.85 -28.39
CA ASP A 241 -16.73 0.97 -29.25
C ASP A 241 -16.36 -0.33 -29.98
N THR A 242 -16.68 -1.50 -29.39
CA THR A 242 -16.41 -2.78 -30.06
C THR A 242 -17.45 -3.05 -31.17
N ALA A 243 -18.70 -2.61 -31.01
CA ALA A 243 -19.73 -2.72 -32.03
C ALA A 243 -19.42 -1.83 -33.24
N THR A 244 -18.94 -0.61 -32.99
CA THR A 244 -18.66 0.40 -34.03
C THR A 244 -17.43 0.06 -34.88
N MET A 245 -16.42 -0.61 -34.30
CA MET A 245 -15.26 -1.09 -35.07
C MET A 245 -15.61 -2.28 -35.97
N VAL A 246 -16.42 -3.24 -35.50
CA VAL A 246 -16.80 -4.42 -36.30
C VAL A 246 -17.68 -4.03 -37.49
N THR A 247 -18.61 -3.09 -37.33
CA THR A 247 -19.44 -2.59 -38.44
C THR A 247 -18.66 -1.84 -39.52
N ASN A 248 -17.53 -1.20 -39.19
CA ASN A 248 -16.70 -0.49 -40.16
C ASN A 248 -15.73 -1.41 -40.92
N GLU A 249 -15.40 -2.58 -40.35
CA GLU A 249 -14.60 -3.61 -41.04
C GLU A 249 -15.46 -4.44 -42.01
N GLU A 250 -16.74 -4.70 -41.71
CA GLU A 250 -17.64 -5.43 -42.63
C GLU A 250 -18.17 -4.56 -43.80
N SER A 251 -18.01 -3.23 -43.73
CA SER A 251 -18.44 -2.29 -44.78
C SER A 251 -17.33 -1.83 -45.72
N ARG A 252 -16.13 -2.43 -45.65
CA ARG A 252 -14.97 -2.16 -46.52
C ARG A 252 -14.57 -3.40 -47.30
#